data_AF-A0A7V1FZD7-F1
#
_entry.id   AF-A0A7V1FZD7-F1
#
_cell.length_a   1.000
_cell.length_b   1.000
_cell.length_c   1.000
_cell.angle_alpha   90.00
_cell.angle_beta   90.00
_cell.angle_gamma   90.00
#
_symmetry.space_group_name_H-M   'P 1'
#
loop_
_entity.id
_entity.type
_entity.pdbx_description
1 polymer ?
#
loop_
_entity_poly.entity_id
_entity_poly.type
_entity_poly.pdbx_seq_one_letter_code
_entity_poly.pdbx_strand_id
1 'polypeptide(L)'
;MKKTLLIIVCVLFATAAVSFGGAEPLANEEKSGLYARSIEQVLRLDAEEVDLATAVLIISEQWNDNVYGRRYISKIDDMALEIRSRLEAKRLKANYKAIAVINKYLFDELGFES
;
A
#
# COMPACT_ATOMS: atom_id res chain seq x y z
N MET A 1 49.97 10.77 8.27
CA MET A 1 49.12 11.16 7.12
C MET A 1 48.41 9.98 6.45
N LYS A 2 49.08 8.84 6.18
CA LYS A 2 48.40 7.65 5.61
C LYS A 2 47.29 7.05 6.49
N LYS A 3 47.49 6.98 7.81
CA LYS A 3 46.52 6.39 8.76
C LYS A 3 45.26 7.25 8.95
N THR A 4 45.41 8.58 8.94
CA THR A 4 44.28 9.52 9.04
C THR A 4 43.43 9.51 7.77
N LEU A 5 44.06 9.36 6.60
CA LEU A 5 43.36 9.26 5.32
C LEU A 5 42.55 7.96 5.21
N LEU A 6 43.07 6.86 5.78
CA LEU A 6 42.39 5.56 5.79
C LEU A 6 41.14 5.56 6.68
N ILE A 7 41.19 6.25 7.82
CA ILE A 7 40.04 6.40 8.73
C ILE A 7 38.93 7.24 8.07
N ILE A 8 39.30 8.31 7.35
CA ILE A 8 38.33 9.16 6.63
C ILE A 8 37.62 8.36 5.53
N VAL A 9 38.34 7.51 4.79
CA VAL A 9 37.74 6.63 3.77
C VAL A 9 36.80 5.60 4.39
N CYS A 10 37.16 5.00 5.53
CA CYS A 10 36.27 4.05 6.22
C CYS A 10 34.99 4.70 6.75
N VAL A 11 35.05 5.94 7.24
CA VAL A 11 33.86 6.68 7.72
C VAL A 11 32.96 7.12 6.55
N LEU A 12 33.55 7.49 5.40
CA LEU A 12 32.78 7.81 4.19
C LEU A 12 32.07 6.59 3.59
N PHE A 13 32.66 5.40 3.66
CA PHE A 13 31.99 4.17 3.23
C PHE A 13 30.88 3.70 4.19
N ALA A 14 31.00 3.96 5.49
CA ALA A 14 29.99 3.58 6.48
C ALA A 14 28.70 4.44 6.39
N THR A 15 28.77 5.66 5.84
CA THR A 15 27.60 6.55 5.68
C THR A 15 26.78 6.26 4.43
N ALA A 16 27.32 5.52 3.45
CA ALA A 16 26.57 5.10 2.26
C ALA A 16 25.62 3.91 2.52
N ALA A 17 25.70 3.30 3.71
CA ALA A 17 24.85 2.18 4.11
C ALA A 17 23.58 2.61 4.88
N VAL A 18 23.16 3.88 4.76
CA VAL A 18 21.78 4.24 5.08
C VAL A 18 20.92 3.66 3.96
N SER A 19 20.59 2.37 4.09
CA SER A 19 19.55 1.74 3.30
C SER A 19 18.27 2.51 3.57
N PHE A 20 17.93 3.43 2.66
CA PHE A 20 16.56 3.84 2.47
C PHE A 20 15.81 2.56 2.13
N GLY A 21 15.18 1.96 3.15
CA GLY A 21 14.23 0.87 2.96
C GLY A 21 13.10 1.43 2.14
N GLY A 22 13.20 1.33 0.81
CA GLY A 22 12.08 1.57 -0.07
C GLY A 22 10.97 0.63 0.39
N ALA A 23 9.84 1.20 0.78
CA ALA A 23 8.67 0.40 1.11
C ALA A 23 8.36 -0.45 -0.13
N GLU A 24 8.21 -1.76 0.05
CA GLU A 24 7.87 -2.68 -1.05
C GLU A 24 6.62 -2.15 -1.77
N PRO A 25 6.50 -2.24 -3.10
CA PRO A 25 5.28 -1.84 -3.80
C PRO A 25 4.04 -2.54 -3.23
N LEU A 26 2.86 -1.94 -3.40
CA LEU A 26 1.61 -2.63 -3.06
C LEU A 26 1.32 -3.70 -4.11
N ALA A 27 0.61 -4.76 -3.72
CA ALA A 27 0.33 -5.90 -4.59
C ALA A 27 -0.54 -5.56 -5.82
N ASN A 28 -1.12 -4.37 -5.87
CA ASN A 28 -1.92 -3.86 -6.99
C ASN A 28 -1.15 -2.95 -7.96
N GLU A 29 0.09 -2.55 -7.67
CA GLU A 29 0.81 -1.52 -8.42
C GLU A 29 1.04 -1.88 -9.89
N GLU A 30 1.15 -3.17 -10.21
CA GLU A 30 1.35 -3.67 -11.57
C GLU A 30 0.07 -4.15 -12.26
N LYS A 31 -1.08 -4.07 -11.59
CA LYS A 31 -2.33 -4.61 -12.11
C LYS A 31 -2.94 -3.70 -13.17
N SER A 32 -3.34 -4.30 -14.28
CA SER A 32 -4.09 -3.59 -15.34
C SER A 32 -5.38 -2.96 -14.82
N GLY A 33 -6.02 -3.58 -13.83
CA GLY A 33 -7.24 -3.11 -13.18
C GLY A 33 -7.12 -1.74 -12.51
N LEU A 34 -5.93 -1.31 -12.12
CA LEU A 34 -5.68 0.02 -11.54
C LEU A 34 -6.04 1.16 -12.51
N TYR A 35 -5.99 0.88 -13.81
CA TYR A 35 -6.25 1.85 -14.87
C TYR A 35 -7.66 1.76 -15.46
N ALA A 36 -8.48 0.82 -14.97
CA ALA A 36 -9.85 0.65 -15.44
C ALA A 36 -10.68 1.92 -15.20
N ARG A 37 -11.61 2.19 -16.12
CA ARG A 37 -12.49 3.37 -16.11
C ARG A 37 -13.97 3.02 -16.12
N SER A 38 -14.31 1.76 -16.30
CA SER A 38 -15.70 1.28 -16.27
C SER A 38 -15.75 -0.16 -15.81
N ILE A 39 -16.94 -0.59 -15.35
CA ILE A 39 -17.13 -1.97 -14.89
C ILE A 39 -16.97 -2.96 -16.04
N GLU A 40 -17.34 -2.59 -17.27
CA GLU A 40 -17.15 -3.41 -18.46
C GLU A 40 -15.66 -3.64 -18.77
N GLN A 41 -14.79 -2.67 -18.47
CA GLN A 41 -13.34 -2.87 -18.61
C GLN A 41 -12.84 -3.85 -17.55
N VAL A 42 -13.28 -3.69 -16.29
CA VAL A 42 -12.92 -4.60 -15.18
C VAL A 42 -13.33 -6.04 -15.49
N LEU A 43 -14.57 -6.25 -15.97
CA LEU A 43 -15.12 -7.58 -16.25
C LEU A 43 -14.45 -8.31 -17.43
N ARG A 44 -13.60 -7.63 -18.20
CA ARG A 44 -12.82 -8.23 -19.30
C ARG A 44 -11.41 -8.64 -18.87
N LEU A 45 -10.98 -8.27 -17.66
CA LEU A 45 -9.67 -8.62 -17.13
C LEU A 45 -9.69 -10.04 -16.58
N ASP A 46 -8.54 -10.70 -16.65
CA ASP A 46 -8.29 -11.91 -15.88
C ASP A 46 -8.35 -11.60 -14.38
N ALA A 47 -8.71 -12.58 -13.57
CA ALA A 47 -9.00 -12.37 -12.14
C ALA A 47 -7.79 -11.80 -11.37
N GLU A 48 -6.57 -12.17 -11.77
CA GLU A 48 -5.31 -11.72 -11.17
C GLU A 48 -5.05 -10.23 -11.44
N GLU A 49 -5.49 -9.73 -12.60
CA GLU A 49 -5.31 -8.35 -13.05
C GLU A 49 -6.35 -7.39 -12.46
N VAL A 50 -7.39 -7.91 -11.81
CA VAL A 50 -8.41 -7.07 -11.17
C VAL A 50 -7.82 -6.39 -9.92
N ASP A 51 -7.92 -5.06 -9.91
CA ASP A 51 -7.78 -4.24 -8.70
C ASP A 51 -9.16 -4.04 -8.06
N LEU A 52 -9.37 -4.65 -6.89
CA LEU A 52 -10.67 -4.65 -6.22
C LEU A 52 -11.09 -3.26 -5.76
N ALA A 53 -10.15 -2.43 -5.32
CA ALA A 53 -10.46 -1.09 -4.84
C ALA A 53 -11.01 -0.21 -5.98
N THR A 54 -10.34 -0.23 -7.14
CA THR A 54 -10.78 0.46 -8.35
C THR A 54 -12.15 -0.04 -8.81
N ALA A 55 -12.35 -1.36 -8.84
CA ALA A 55 -13.64 -1.95 -9.23
C ALA A 55 -14.81 -1.50 -8.35
N VAL A 56 -14.63 -1.55 -7.01
CA VAL A 56 -15.66 -1.14 -6.04
C VAL A 56 -15.97 0.35 -6.16
N LEU A 57 -14.95 1.19 -6.37
CA LEU A 57 -15.12 2.62 -6.50
C LEU A 57 -15.86 2.99 -7.79
N ILE A 58 -15.56 2.33 -8.92
CA ILE A 58 -16.31 2.51 -10.18
C ILE A 58 -17.80 2.19 -9.99
N ILE A 59 -18.12 1.09 -9.31
CA ILE A 59 -19.52 0.72 -9.03
C ILE A 59 -20.18 1.76 -8.12
N SER A 60 -19.46 2.23 -7.10
CA SER A 60 -19.96 3.24 -6.16
C SER A 60 -20.25 4.58 -6.85
N GLU A 61 -19.40 5.00 -7.78
CA GLU A 61 -19.61 6.19 -8.62
C GLU A 61 -20.86 6.07 -9.49
N GLN A 62 -21.17 4.88 -10.03
CA GLN A 62 -22.39 4.67 -10.82
C GLN A 62 -23.68 4.84 -9.99
N TRP A 63 -23.61 4.65 -8.68
CA TRP A 63 -24.77 4.78 -7.79
C TRP A 63 -24.92 6.17 -7.20
N ASN A 64 -23.87 7.00 -7.22
CA ASN A 64 -23.91 8.34 -6.67
C ASN A 64 -22.84 9.24 -7.31
N ASP A 65 -23.31 10.28 -8.03
CA ASP A 65 -22.48 11.26 -8.73
C ASP A 65 -21.55 12.07 -7.80
N ASN A 66 -21.75 12.02 -6.47
CA ASN A 66 -20.89 12.69 -5.49
C ASN A 66 -19.69 11.84 -5.02
N VAL A 67 -19.55 10.60 -5.50
CA VAL A 67 -18.38 9.77 -5.20
C VAL A 67 -17.25 10.16 -6.14
N TYR A 68 -16.14 10.63 -5.58
CA TYR A 68 -14.90 10.88 -6.31
C TYR A 68 -13.95 9.71 -6.07
N GLY A 69 -14.16 8.58 -6.75
CA GLY A 69 -13.47 7.30 -6.53
C GLY A 69 -11.95 7.42 -6.60
N ARG A 70 -11.41 8.17 -7.57
CA ARG A 70 -9.96 8.43 -7.64
C ARG A 70 -9.38 9.15 -6.43
N ARG A 71 -10.20 9.86 -5.63
CA ARG A 71 -9.74 10.45 -4.38
C ARG A 71 -9.58 9.41 -3.27
N TYR A 72 -10.38 8.34 -3.32
CA TYR A 72 -10.35 7.29 -2.31
C TYR A 72 -9.28 6.25 -2.56
N ILE A 73 -8.84 6.04 -3.82
CA ILE A 73 -7.81 5.04 -4.11
C ILE A 73 -6.50 5.29 -3.35
N SER A 74 -5.98 6.52 -3.38
CA SER A 74 -4.74 6.85 -2.66
C SER A 74 -4.92 6.69 -1.15
N LYS A 75 -6.10 7.00 -0.62
CA LYS A 75 -6.40 6.83 0.80
C LYS A 75 -6.48 5.34 1.18
N ILE A 76 -6.98 4.48 0.29
CA ILE A 76 -6.98 3.02 0.48
C ILE A 76 -5.55 2.49 0.45
N ASP A 77 -4.71 2.95 -0.47
CA ASP A 77 -3.29 2.58 -0.55
C ASP A 77 -2.54 3.03 0.72
N ASP A 78 -2.75 4.26 1.19
CA ASP A 78 -2.18 4.76 2.46
C ASP A 78 -2.59 3.87 3.65
N MET A 79 -3.86 3.48 3.71
CA MET A 79 -4.35 2.56 4.75
C MET A 79 -3.70 1.17 4.65
N ALA A 80 -3.49 0.65 3.43
CA ALA A 80 -2.83 -0.63 3.21
C ALA A 80 -1.35 -0.59 3.66
N LEU A 81 -0.65 0.51 3.36
CA LEU A 81 0.74 0.74 3.80
C LEU A 81 0.84 0.82 5.32
N GLU A 82 -0.08 1.55 5.98
CA GLU A 82 -0.14 1.64 7.44
C GLU A 82 -0.39 0.26 8.08
N ILE A 83 -1.34 -0.52 7.54
CA ILE A 83 -1.59 -1.89 8.00
C ILE A 83 -0.34 -2.75 7.83
N ARG A 84 0.33 -2.69 6.68
CA ARG A 84 1.56 -3.46 6.42
C ARG A 84 2.66 -3.11 7.43
N SER A 85 2.90 -1.83 7.68
CA SER A 85 3.88 -1.36 8.67
C SER A 85 3.58 -1.92 10.07
N ARG A 86 2.30 -1.93 10.47
CA ARG A 86 1.87 -2.49 11.76
C ARG A 86 2.06 -4.01 11.83
N LEU A 87 1.84 -4.73 10.74
CA LEU A 87 2.09 -6.17 10.68
C LEU A 87 3.58 -6.47 10.81
N GLU A 88 4.44 -5.74 10.09
CA GLU A 88 5.90 -5.85 10.16
C GLU A 88 6.41 -5.58 11.58
N ALA A 89 5.96 -4.50 12.22
CA ALA A 89 6.32 -4.16 13.60
C ALA A 89 5.93 -5.25 14.59
N LYS A 90 4.84 -5.98 14.32
CA LYS A 90 4.37 -7.13 15.13
C LYS A 90 4.93 -8.47 14.67
N ARG A 91 5.78 -8.50 13.62
CA ARG A 91 6.30 -9.70 12.96
C ARG A 91 5.19 -10.67 12.53
N LEU A 92 4.06 -10.12 12.09
CA LEU A 92 2.91 -10.86 11.58
C LEU A 92 2.99 -10.93 10.05
N LYS A 93 2.58 -12.07 9.49
CA LYS A 93 2.39 -12.23 8.05
C LYS A 93 0.98 -11.79 7.66
N ALA A 94 0.78 -11.44 6.39
CA ALA A 94 -0.54 -11.19 5.80
C ALA A 94 -1.35 -12.51 5.68
N ASN A 95 -1.91 -12.96 6.80
CA ASN A 95 -2.80 -14.12 6.92
C ASN A 95 -3.97 -13.78 7.85
N TYR A 96 -4.74 -14.77 8.32
CA TYR A 96 -5.90 -14.54 9.20
C TYR A 96 -5.58 -13.72 10.46
N LYS A 97 -4.33 -13.71 10.95
CA LYS A 97 -3.92 -12.88 12.11
C LYS A 97 -3.92 -11.38 11.80
N ALA A 98 -3.80 -11.01 10.51
CA ALA A 98 -3.87 -9.62 10.09
C ALA A 98 -5.26 -9.01 10.30
N ILE A 99 -6.32 -9.82 10.31
CA ILE A 99 -7.71 -9.35 10.48
C ILE A 99 -7.86 -8.54 11.77
N ALA A 100 -7.26 -8.99 12.88
CA ALA A 100 -7.32 -8.25 14.14
C ALA A 100 -6.62 -6.88 14.07
N VAL A 101 -5.53 -6.77 13.30
CA VAL A 101 -4.81 -5.50 13.09
C VAL A 101 -5.60 -4.57 12.19
N ILE A 102 -6.19 -5.11 11.12
CA ILE A 102 -7.05 -4.38 10.18
C ILE A 102 -8.27 -3.83 10.91
N ASN A 103 -9.00 -4.68 11.64
CA ASN A 103 -10.23 -4.27 12.34
C ASN A 103 -9.94 -3.20 13.39
N LYS A 104 -8.87 -3.36 14.17
CA LYS A 104 -8.47 -2.34 15.14
C LYS A 104 -8.18 -1.01 14.45
N TYR A 105 -7.43 -1.02 13.36
CA TYR A 105 -7.09 0.20 12.64
C TYR A 105 -8.33 0.86 12.01
N LEU A 106 -9.16 0.10 11.30
CA LEU A 106 -10.31 0.65 10.57
C LEU A 106 -11.44 1.09 11.51
N PHE A 107 -11.78 0.26 12.50
CA PHE A 107 -12.98 0.48 13.32
C PHE A 107 -12.66 1.18 14.64
N ASP A 108 -11.68 0.69 15.41
CA ASP A 108 -11.39 1.28 16.73
C ASP A 108 -10.67 2.64 16.62
N GLU A 109 -9.79 2.80 15.62
CA GLU A 109 -8.93 3.98 15.48
C GLU A 109 -9.47 5.00 14.46
N LEU A 110 -9.85 4.56 13.26
CA LEU A 110 -10.41 5.46 12.24
C LEU A 110 -11.92 5.69 12.40
N GLY A 111 -12.61 4.87 13.20
CA GLY A 111 -14.03 5.05 13.48
C GLY A 111 -14.95 4.75 12.30
N PHE A 112 -14.52 3.90 11.34
CA PHE A 112 -15.43 3.41 10.33
C PHE A 112 -16.56 2.59 10.98
N GLU A 113 -17.73 2.58 10.34
CA GLU A 113 -18.88 1.77 10.76
C GLU A 113 -18.86 0.42 10.02
N SER A 114 -19.31 -0.64 10.68
CA SER A 114 -19.38 -2.01 10.13
C SER A 114 -20.79 -2.39 9.71
#